data_AF-A0A7N0TLW6-F1
#
_entry.id   AF-A0A7N0TLW6-F1
#
_cell.length_a   1.000
_cell.length_b   1.000
_cell.length_c   1.000
_cell.angle_alpha   90.00
_cell.angle_beta   90.00
_cell.angle_gamma   90.00
#
_symmetry.space_group_name_H-M   'P 1'
#
loop_
_entity.id
_entity.type
_entity.pdbx_description
1 polymer ?
#
loop_
_entity_poly.entity_id
_entity_poly.type
_entity_poly.pdbx_seq_one_letter_code
_entity_poly.pdbx_strand_id
1 'polypeptide(L)'
;MDSVCKTHVKLLVFDLNSLTQRRSDPTNFLRKGIRVSRAETLGTVVSTELKLGKFLKFTIDDGTGCIPCILWLNHLTSPYFSRRTPSDVRLLASKAAAFAATVRIGAVVRVRGRIGSYRGVVQITVSDVVVEKDSNAEILHWLDCIRLAKKCYDVPP
;
A
#
# COMPACT_ATOMS: atom_id res chain seq x y z
N MET A 1 4.07 -22.46 -3.12
CA MET A 1 4.82 -21.23 -2.79
C MET A 1 4.40 -19.98 -3.60
N ASP A 2 3.50 -20.08 -4.58
CA ASP A 2 3.11 -18.94 -5.45
C ASP A 2 1.96 -18.04 -4.94
N SER A 3 1.25 -18.44 -3.88
CA SER A 3 0.03 -17.74 -3.42
C SER A 3 0.32 -16.32 -2.87
N VAL A 4 1.44 -16.15 -2.14
CA VAL A 4 1.81 -14.91 -1.46
C VAL A 4 2.12 -13.77 -2.43
N CYS A 5 2.60 -14.08 -3.65
CA CYS A 5 2.97 -13.09 -4.65
C CYS A 5 1.76 -12.32 -5.22
N LYS A 6 0.52 -12.81 -5.06
CA LYS A 6 -0.68 -12.18 -5.62
C LYS A 6 -1.63 -11.62 -4.55
N THR A 7 -1.39 -11.93 -3.27
CA THR A 7 -2.19 -11.46 -2.14
C THR A 7 -1.62 -10.17 -1.55
N HIS A 8 -2.47 -9.31 -0.99
CA HIS A 8 -2.00 -8.22 -0.14
C HIS A 8 -1.58 -8.81 1.21
N VAL A 9 -0.27 -8.97 1.42
CA VAL A 9 0.24 -9.48 2.70
C VAL A 9 0.10 -8.41 3.79
N LYS A 10 -0.38 -8.78 4.97
CA LYS A 10 -0.49 -7.85 6.08
C LYS A 10 0.89 -7.65 6.70
N LEU A 11 1.39 -6.42 6.68
CA LEU A 11 2.72 -6.09 7.21
C LEU A 11 2.66 -4.79 8.01
N LEU A 12 3.44 -4.76 9.09
CA LEU A 12 3.76 -3.52 9.79
C LEU A 12 4.71 -2.68 8.94
N VAL A 13 4.76 -1.37 9.19
CA VAL A 13 5.59 -0.44 8.43
C VAL A 13 7.07 -0.73 8.63
N PHE A 14 7.49 -1.13 9.83
CA PHE A 14 8.84 -1.62 10.08
C PHE A 14 9.23 -2.78 9.15
N ASP A 15 8.32 -3.73 8.97
CA ASP A 15 8.52 -4.89 8.10
C ASP A 15 8.62 -4.48 6.62
N LEU A 16 7.79 -3.51 6.20
CA LEU A 16 7.81 -2.96 4.84
C LEU A 16 9.11 -2.21 4.54
N ASN A 17 9.59 -1.40 5.49
CA ASN A 17 10.84 -0.65 5.36
C ASN A 17 12.08 -1.55 5.39
N SER A 18 11.96 -2.77 5.93
CA SER A 18 13.03 -3.77 5.98
C SER A 18 13.08 -4.68 4.74
N LEU A 19 12.18 -4.49 3.76
CA LEU A 19 12.16 -5.31 2.55
C LEU A 19 13.42 -5.08 1.71
N THR A 20 13.99 -6.17 1.20
CA THR A 20 15.14 -6.11 0.29
C THR A 20 14.66 -6.13 -1.16
N GLN A 21 15.10 -5.16 -1.96
CA GLN A 21 14.80 -5.08 -3.39
C GLN A 21 15.94 -5.73 -4.20
N ARG A 22 15.62 -6.69 -5.07
CA ARG A 22 16.64 -7.24 -5.99
C ARG A 22 17.00 -6.20 -7.05
N ARG A 23 18.30 -5.92 -7.20
CA ARG A 23 18.82 -4.93 -8.18
C ARG A 23 18.39 -5.20 -9.62
N SER A 24 18.12 -6.46 -9.97
CA SER A 24 17.76 -6.87 -11.33
C SER A 24 16.28 -6.68 -11.68
N ASP A 25 15.39 -6.47 -10.70
CA ASP A 25 13.95 -6.26 -10.96
C ASP A 25 13.35 -5.31 -9.91
N PRO A 26 12.97 -4.09 -10.32
CA PRO A 26 12.43 -3.08 -9.41
C PRO A 26 11.09 -3.46 -8.79
N THR A 27 10.45 -4.53 -9.26
CA THR A 27 9.15 -5.02 -8.73
C THR A 27 9.29 -6.18 -7.75
N ASN A 28 10.51 -6.70 -7.56
CA ASN A 28 10.75 -7.85 -6.68
C ASN A 28 11.28 -7.42 -5.32
N PHE A 29 10.38 -7.42 -4.33
CA PHE A 29 10.70 -7.24 -2.93
C PHE A 29 10.74 -8.59 -2.22
N LEU A 30 11.69 -8.73 -1.30
CA LEU A 30 11.90 -9.95 -0.53
C LEU A 30 11.79 -9.66 0.96
N ARG A 31 11.00 -10.48 1.65
CA ARG A 31 11.01 -10.62 3.10
C ARG A 31 11.64 -11.97 3.43
N LYS A 32 12.83 -11.97 4.06
CA LYS A 32 13.54 -13.21 4.46
C LYS A 32 13.61 -14.27 3.33
N GLY A 33 13.82 -13.82 2.09
CA GLY A 33 13.89 -14.70 0.91
C GLY A 33 12.55 -15.01 0.23
N ILE A 34 11.40 -14.70 0.85
CA ILE A 34 10.07 -14.84 0.24
C ILE A 34 9.70 -13.60 -0.55
N ARG A 35 9.26 -13.79 -1.80
CA ARG A 35 8.81 -12.70 -2.66
C ARG A 35 7.47 -12.13 -2.19
N VAL A 36 7.43 -10.80 -2.07
CA VAL A 36 6.22 -10.02 -1.78
C VAL A 36 6.08 -8.92 -2.82
N SER A 37 4.86 -8.66 -3.27
CA SER A 37 4.59 -7.65 -4.32
C SER A 37 3.49 -6.67 -3.95
N ARG A 38 2.64 -7.04 -2.98
CA ARG A 38 1.45 -6.34 -2.57
C ARG A 38 1.34 -6.39 -1.06
N ALA A 39 0.95 -5.29 -0.45
CA ALA A 39 0.80 -5.19 0.99
C ALA A 39 -0.57 -4.64 1.37
N GLU A 40 -1.00 -5.02 2.56
CA GLU A 40 -1.99 -4.35 3.37
C GLU A 40 -1.29 -3.84 4.63
N THR A 41 -1.55 -2.59 4.99
CA THR A 41 -1.05 -1.97 6.21
C THR A 41 -2.12 -1.02 6.75
N LEU A 42 -2.04 -0.66 8.01
CA LEU A 42 -3.00 0.19 8.68
C LEU A 42 -2.25 1.12 9.62
N GLY A 43 -2.57 2.41 9.55
CA GLY A 43 -1.97 3.42 10.42
C GLY A 43 -2.65 4.77 10.30
N THR A 44 -2.16 5.73 11.07
CA THR A 44 -2.64 7.11 11.08
C THR A 44 -1.99 7.92 9.96
N VAL A 45 -2.78 8.68 9.20
CA VAL A 45 -2.26 9.60 8.18
C VAL A 45 -1.54 10.76 8.87
N VAL A 46 -0.24 10.89 8.65
CA VAL A 46 0.60 11.94 9.26
C VAL A 46 0.96 13.06 8.30
N SER A 47 0.86 12.83 6.99
CA SER A 47 1.07 13.89 5.98
C SER A 47 0.27 13.63 4.71
N THR A 48 -0.03 14.71 3.99
CA THR A 48 -0.72 14.67 2.70
C THR A 48 -0.15 15.73 1.76
N GLU A 49 0.12 15.36 0.52
CA GLU A 49 0.63 16.21 -0.55
C GLU A 49 -0.12 15.90 -1.86
N LEU A 50 -0.91 16.86 -2.35
CA LEU A 50 -1.63 16.72 -3.61
C LEU A 50 -0.79 17.25 -4.77
N LYS A 51 -0.41 16.37 -5.69
CA LYS A 51 0.15 16.75 -6.99
C LYS A 51 -0.99 16.86 -8.00
N LEU A 52 -1.41 18.09 -8.29
CA LEU A 52 -2.52 18.38 -9.21
C LEU A 52 -2.39 17.63 -10.54
N GLY A 53 -3.49 17.01 -10.97
CA GLY A 53 -3.56 16.23 -12.20
C GLY A 53 -2.72 14.94 -12.22
N LYS A 54 -2.11 14.54 -11.10
CA LYS A 54 -1.22 13.37 -11.02
C LYS A 54 -1.62 12.38 -9.93
N PHE A 55 -1.37 12.72 -8.67
CA PHE A 55 -1.56 11.81 -7.54
C PHE A 55 -1.72 12.55 -6.22
N LEU A 56 -2.35 11.90 -5.25
CA LEU A 56 -2.26 12.23 -3.83
C LEU A 56 -1.17 11.35 -3.22
N LYS A 57 -0.14 11.97 -2.65
CA LYS A 57 0.83 11.31 -1.79
C LYS A 57 0.43 11.54 -0.34
N PHE A 58 0.42 10.50 0.46
CA PHE A 58 0.20 10.62 1.89
C PHE A 58 1.10 9.65 2.63
N THR A 59 1.46 9.95 3.87
CA THR A 59 2.25 9.04 4.70
C THR A 59 1.37 8.52 5.82
N ILE A 60 1.46 7.22 6.07
CA ILE A 60 0.85 6.60 7.25
C ILE A 60 1.92 6.23 8.27
N ASP A 61 1.61 6.36 9.54
CA ASP A 61 2.40 5.90 10.68
C ASP A 61 1.59 4.84 11.44
N ASP A 62 2.17 3.65 11.59
CA ASP A 62 1.55 2.55 12.33
C ASP A 62 2.16 2.34 13.71
N GLY A 63 2.97 3.26 14.21
CA GLY A 63 3.72 3.16 15.47
C GLY A 63 5.04 2.40 15.36
N THR A 64 5.29 1.69 14.27
CA THR A 64 6.57 0.99 13.99
C THR A 64 7.41 1.70 12.94
N GLY A 65 6.82 2.66 12.24
CA GLY A 65 7.48 3.55 11.31
C GLY A 65 6.50 4.25 10.39
N CYS A 66 7.03 5.03 9.46
CA CYS A 66 6.26 5.75 8.45
C CYS A 66 6.47 5.16 7.05
N ILE A 67 5.40 5.10 6.24
CA ILE A 67 5.50 4.68 4.83
C ILE A 67 4.72 5.61 3.89
N PRO A 68 5.33 6.07 2.78
CA PRO A 68 4.62 6.80 1.74
C PRO A 68 3.64 5.91 0.97
N CYS A 69 2.45 6.45 0.74
CA CYS A 69 1.37 5.87 -0.04
C CYS A 69 1.03 6.81 -1.21
N ILE A 70 1.00 6.27 -2.43
CA ILE A 70 0.76 7.01 -3.66
C ILE A 70 -0.58 6.56 -4.27
N LEU A 71 -1.57 7.45 -4.23
CA LEU A 71 -2.88 7.27 -4.87
C LEU A 71 -2.93 8.06 -6.19
N TRP A 72 -2.90 7.35 -7.31
CA TRP A 72 -2.96 7.98 -8.64
C TRP A 72 -4.34 8.56 -8.94
N LEU A 73 -4.39 9.76 -9.51
CA LEU A 73 -5.61 10.50 -9.83
C LEU A 73 -5.72 10.87 -11.31
N ASN A 74 -4.74 10.47 -12.12
CA ASN A 74 -4.63 10.79 -13.55
C ASN A 74 -5.26 9.73 -14.46
N HIS A 75 -6.26 8.99 -13.99
CA HIS A 75 -6.88 7.90 -14.74
C HIS A 75 -7.40 8.33 -16.12
N LEU A 76 -7.96 9.54 -16.22
CA LEU A 76 -8.54 10.06 -17.46
C LEU A 76 -7.52 10.70 -18.42
N THR A 77 -6.31 11.01 -17.94
CA THR A 77 -5.29 11.73 -18.72
C THR A 77 -4.05 10.89 -19.02
N SER A 78 -3.86 9.79 -18.30
CA SER A 78 -2.68 8.93 -18.46
C SER A 78 -2.81 7.99 -19.66
N PRO A 79 -1.80 7.91 -20.54
CA PRO A 79 -1.80 7.00 -21.69
C PRO A 79 -1.81 5.52 -21.26
N TYR A 80 -1.47 5.22 -19.99
CA TYR A 80 -1.53 3.87 -19.43
C TYR A 80 -2.93 3.24 -19.56
N PHE A 81 -3.98 4.05 -19.52
CA PHE A 81 -5.37 3.59 -19.58
C PHE A 81 -5.96 3.57 -21.00
N SER A 82 -5.20 3.96 -22.02
CA SER A 82 -5.67 4.03 -23.42
C SER A 82 -6.23 2.71 -23.97
N ARG A 83 -5.72 1.58 -23.47
CA ARG A 83 -6.16 0.22 -23.89
C ARG A 83 -7.39 -0.29 -23.15
N ARG A 84 -7.91 0.45 -22.16
CA ARG A 84 -9.07 0.04 -21.35
C ARG A 84 -10.36 0.64 -21.89
N THR A 85 -11.48 0.02 -21.54
CA THR A 85 -12.79 0.57 -21.90
C THR A 85 -13.00 1.94 -21.21
N PRO A 86 -13.51 2.96 -21.90
CA PRO A 86 -13.69 4.29 -21.31
C PRO A 86 -14.59 4.30 -20.06
N SER A 87 -15.59 3.42 -19.99
CA SER A 87 -16.47 3.28 -18.83
C SER A 87 -15.73 2.79 -17.60
N ASP A 88 -14.87 1.78 -17.74
CA ASP A 88 -14.09 1.25 -16.61
C ASP A 88 -13.09 2.29 -16.09
N VAL A 89 -12.47 3.06 -17.00
CA VAL A 89 -11.54 4.13 -16.62
C VAL A 89 -12.26 5.22 -15.83
N ARG A 90 -13.48 5.60 -16.23
CA ARG A 90 -14.30 6.57 -15.46
C ARG A 90 -14.66 6.05 -14.07
N LEU A 91 -15.00 4.76 -13.94
CA LEU A 91 -15.29 4.14 -12.65
C LEU A 91 -14.04 4.10 -11.74
N LEU A 92 -12.87 3.81 -12.30
CA LEU A 92 -11.61 3.83 -11.55
C LEU A 92 -11.25 5.26 -11.11
N ALA A 93 -11.45 6.24 -11.99
CA ALA A 93 -11.24 7.66 -11.68
C ALA A 93 -12.14 8.12 -10.54
N SER A 94 -13.44 7.78 -10.58
CA SER A 94 -14.39 8.16 -9.53
C SER A 94 -14.07 7.49 -8.20
N LYS A 95 -13.71 6.20 -8.20
CA LYS A 95 -13.25 5.50 -7.00
C LYS A 95 -11.99 6.13 -6.41
N ALA A 96 -11.00 6.46 -7.24
CA ALA A 96 -9.77 7.11 -6.78
C ALA A 96 -10.04 8.50 -6.19
N ALA A 97 -10.97 9.27 -6.78
CA ALA A 97 -11.40 10.55 -6.22
C ALA A 97 -12.12 10.37 -4.88
N ALA A 98 -13.01 9.39 -4.75
CA ALA A 98 -13.68 9.06 -3.49
C ALA A 98 -12.68 8.67 -2.40
N PHE A 99 -11.71 7.82 -2.74
CA PHE A 99 -10.59 7.47 -1.85
C PHE A 99 -9.79 8.70 -1.41
N ALA A 100 -9.41 9.58 -2.34
CA ALA A 100 -8.68 10.79 -2.02
C ALA A 100 -9.44 11.70 -1.04
N ALA A 101 -10.76 11.80 -1.17
CA ALA A 101 -11.60 12.59 -0.25
C ALA A 101 -11.63 12.04 1.18
N THR A 102 -11.37 10.74 1.37
CA THR A 102 -11.35 10.11 2.70
C THR A 102 -10.01 10.25 3.42
N VAL A 103 -8.91 10.45 2.68
CA VAL A 103 -7.56 10.56 3.24
C VAL A 103 -7.36 11.95 3.84
N ARG A 104 -7.32 12.03 5.17
CA ARG A 104 -7.12 13.27 5.94
C ARG A 104 -6.11 13.03 7.05
N ILE A 105 -5.27 14.02 7.34
CA ILE A 105 -4.33 13.96 8.48
C ILE A 105 -5.10 13.64 9.77
N GLY A 106 -4.56 12.72 10.56
CA GLY A 106 -5.16 12.21 11.80
C GLY A 106 -6.17 11.08 11.61
N ALA A 107 -6.58 10.76 10.38
CA ALA A 107 -7.46 9.61 10.14
C ALA A 107 -6.66 8.31 10.20
N VAL A 108 -7.21 7.28 10.85
CA VAL A 108 -6.71 5.92 10.77
C VAL A 108 -7.22 5.29 9.49
N VAL A 109 -6.31 4.80 8.64
CA VAL A 109 -6.65 4.24 7.33
C VAL A 109 -6.01 2.88 7.13
N ARG A 110 -6.78 1.94 6.59
CA ARG A 110 -6.27 0.70 6.00
C ARG A 110 -5.94 0.95 4.54
N VAL A 111 -4.69 0.70 4.16
CA VAL A 111 -4.19 0.88 2.80
C VAL A 111 -3.81 -0.47 2.22
N ARG A 112 -4.30 -0.77 1.01
CA ARG A 112 -3.85 -1.91 0.22
C ARG A 112 -3.26 -1.42 -1.09
N GLY A 113 -2.18 -2.07 -1.52
CA GLY A 113 -1.57 -1.69 -2.78
C GLY A 113 -0.37 -2.51 -3.17
N ARG A 114 0.22 -2.11 -4.30
CA ARG A 114 1.46 -2.70 -4.82
C ARG A 114 2.65 -2.07 -4.10
N ILE A 115 3.57 -2.90 -3.64
CA ILE A 115 4.85 -2.48 -3.07
C ILE A 115 5.73 -1.98 -4.22
N GLY A 116 6.33 -0.81 -4.05
CA GLY A 116 7.30 -0.24 -4.97
C GLY A 116 8.38 0.50 -4.21
N SER A 117 9.35 1.05 -4.94
CA SER A 117 10.31 1.98 -4.37
C SER A 117 10.47 3.19 -5.29
N TYR A 118 10.80 4.33 -4.69
CA TYR A 118 11.15 5.54 -5.41
C TYR A 118 12.35 6.18 -4.74
N ARG A 119 13.42 6.39 -5.52
CA ARG A 119 14.71 6.91 -5.02
C ARG A 119 15.23 6.15 -3.78
N GLY A 120 15.09 4.82 -3.79
CA GLY A 120 15.55 3.94 -2.70
C GLY A 120 14.60 3.83 -1.51
N VAL A 121 13.50 4.58 -1.49
CA VAL A 121 12.52 4.52 -0.39
C VAL A 121 11.35 3.63 -0.78
N VAL A 122 11.00 2.65 0.06
CA VAL A 122 9.83 1.78 -0.12
C VAL A 122 8.55 2.60 0.00
N GLN A 123 7.58 2.32 -0.86
CA GLN A 123 6.28 3.01 -0.90
C GLN A 123 5.18 2.06 -1.37
N ILE A 124 3.92 2.40 -1.09
CA ILE A 124 2.75 1.66 -1.56
C ILE A 124 2.06 2.44 -2.67
N THR A 125 1.94 1.83 -3.86
CA THR A 125 1.01 2.32 -4.89
C THR A 125 -0.39 1.83 -4.55
N VAL A 126 -1.24 2.74 -4.08
CA VAL A 126 -2.55 2.45 -3.49
C VAL A 126 -3.49 1.86 -4.54
N SER A 127 -4.09 0.72 -4.21
CA SER A 127 -5.21 0.11 -4.94
C SER A 127 -6.54 0.46 -4.29
N ASP A 128 -6.59 0.51 -2.96
CA ASP A 128 -7.73 0.98 -2.19
C ASP A 128 -7.30 1.48 -0.81
N VAL A 129 -8.15 2.34 -0.24
CA VAL A 129 -7.99 2.90 1.10
C VAL A 129 -9.36 2.96 1.77
N VAL A 130 -9.40 2.58 3.05
CA VAL A 130 -10.62 2.58 3.87
C VAL A 130 -10.30 3.27 5.19
N VAL A 131 -11.16 4.20 5.61
CA VAL A 131 -11.07 4.81 6.94
C VAL A 131 -11.60 3.81 7.96
N GLU A 132 -10.78 3.50 8.95
CA GLU A 132 -11.12 2.60 10.04
C GLU A 132 -11.68 3.43 11.20
N LYS A 133 -12.87 3.05 11.69
CA LYS A 133 -13.56 3.74 12.78
C LYS A 133 -13.50 2.98 14.11
N ASP A 134 -13.23 1.68 14.04
CA ASP A 134 -13.08 0.85 15.23
C ASP A 134 -11.69 1.09 15.83
N SER A 135 -11.66 1.54 17.08
CA SER A 135 -10.43 1.76 17.84
C SER A 135 -9.59 0.49 18.01
N ASN A 136 -10.21 -0.70 17.90
CA ASN A 136 -9.50 -1.97 17.98
C ASN A 136 -8.82 -2.38 16.66
N ALA A 137 -9.10 -1.69 15.55
CA ALA A 137 -8.60 -2.09 14.23
C ALA A 137 -7.06 -2.10 14.15
N GLU A 138 -6.40 -1.15 14.82
CA GLU A 138 -4.93 -1.06 14.90
C GLU A 138 -4.33 -2.28 15.61
N ILE A 139 -4.76 -2.54 16.84
CA ILE A 139 -4.22 -3.64 17.64
C ILE A 139 -4.53 -5.01 17.00
N LEU A 140 -5.71 -5.18 16.42
CA LEU A 140 -6.06 -6.41 15.69
C LEU A 140 -5.18 -6.60 14.45
N HIS A 141 -4.89 -5.52 13.71
CA HIS A 141 -4.00 -5.58 12.57
C HIS A 141 -2.57 -5.97 12.99
N TRP A 142 -2.05 -5.38 14.07
CA TRP A 142 -0.74 -5.73 14.63
C TRP A 142 -0.66 -7.21 15.01
N LEU A 143 -1.65 -7.72 15.75
CA LEU A 143 -1.70 -9.12 16.14
C LEU A 143 -1.72 -10.06 14.92
N ASP A 144 -2.45 -9.68 13.87
CA ASP A 144 -2.48 -10.42 12.61
C ASP A 144 -1.12 -10.41 11.92
N CYS A 145 -0.46 -9.25 11.79
CA CYS A 145 0.87 -9.13 11.19
C CYS A 145 1.89 -10.02 11.92
N ILE A 146 1.91 -9.98 13.26
CA ILE A 146 2.82 -10.79 14.09
C ILE A 146 2.51 -12.28 13.93
N ARG A 147 1.23 -12.67 13.94
CA ARG A 147 0.81 -14.05 13.76
C ARG A 147 1.22 -14.58 12.38
N LEU A 148 1.00 -13.80 11.33
CA LEU A 148 1.33 -14.16 9.95
C LEU A 148 2.84 -14.23 9.73
N ALA A 149 3.61 -13.32 10.33
CA ALA A 149 5.07 -13.41 10.33
C ALA A 149 5.53 -14.75 10.90
N LYS A 150 5.07 -15.11 12.10
CA LYS A 150 5.46 -16.35 12.79
C LYS A 150 5.01 -17.63 12.08
N LYS A 151 3.82 -17.62 11.48
CA LYS A 151 3.18 -18.84 10.94
C LYS A 151 3.29 -19.02 9.43
N CYS A 152 3.60 -17.95 8.68
CA CYS A 152 3.54 -17.98 7.22
C CYS A 152 4.77 -17.37 6.55
N TYR A 153 5.25 -16.21 7.02
CA TYR A 153 6.27 -15.45 6.28
C TYR A 153 7.70 -15.78 6.70
N ASP A 154 7.91 -16.14 7.96
CA ASP A 154 9.23 -16.37 8.54
C ASP A 154 9.50 -17.86 8.82
N VAL A 155 8.62 -18.73 8.32
CA VAL A 155 8.79 -20.19 8.40
C VAL A 155 9.74 -20.63 7.29
N PRO A 156 10.81 -21.38 7.59
CA PRO A 156 11.68 -21.96 6.56
C PRO A 156 10.88 -22.79 5.54
N PRO A 157 11.34 -22.87 4.28
CA PRO A 157 10.79 -23.78 3.27
C PRO A 157 10.62 -25.21 3.74
#